data_AF-A0A088SZQ3-F1
#
_entry.id   AF-A0A088SZQ3-F1
#
_cell.length_a   1.000
_cell.length_b   1.000
_cell.length_c   1.000
_cell.angle_alpha   90.00
_cell.angle_beta   90.00
_cell.angle_gamma   90.00
#
_symmetry.space_group_name_H-M   'P 1'
#
loop_
_entity.id
_entity.type
_entity.pdbx_description
1 polymer ?
#
loop_
_entity_poly.entity_id
_entity_poly.type
_entity_poly.pdbx_seq_one_letter_code
_entity_poly.pdbx_strand_id
1 'polypeptide(L)'
;MDKINNIRKEIDSIDTKIMELLDERFAKTSHIGTLKKQTTINVYDKNREEAIFNKMANYRHYPELKNIYTTIMNESKKLQRKK
;
A
#
# COMPACT_ATOMS: atom_id res chain seq x y z
N MET A 1 -28.87 4.55 18.03
CA MET A 1 -27.44 4.30 18.29
C MET A 1 -26.94 3.02 17.63
N ASP A 2 -27.80 1.99 17.52
CA ASP A 2 -27.39 0.64 17.08
C ASP A 2 -27.01 0.54 15.58
N LYS A 3 -27.67 1.30 14.69
CA LYS A 3 -27.34 1.28 13.25
C LYS A 3 -25.92 1.80 12.96
N ILE A 4 -25.48 2.83 13.68
CA ILE A 4 -24.11 3.37 13.55
C ILE A 4 -23.10 2.34 14.06
N ASN A 5 -23.40 1.67 15.18
CA ASN A 5 -22.52 0.65 15.73
C ASN A 5 -22.40 -0.57 14.80
N ASN A 6 -23.46 -0.95 14.10
CA ASN A 6 -23.39 -2.03 13.11
C ASN A 6 -22.50 -1.65 11.91
N ILE A 7 -22.66 -0.43 11.36
CA ILE A 7 -21.78 0.06 10.29
C ILE A 7 -20.32 0.12 10.77
N ARG A 8 -20.07 0.53 12.01
CA ARG A 8 -18.71 0.53 12.59
C ARG A 8 -18.10 -0.86 12.64
N LYS A 9 -18.86 -1.89 13.04
CA LYS A 9 -18.37 -3.28 13.01
C LYS A 9 -18.02 -3.76 11.61
N GLU A 10 -18.80 -3.35 10.60
CA GLU A 10 -18.48 -3.64 9.20
C GLU A 10 -17.18 -2.96 8.77
N ILE A 11 -16.98 -1.70 9.18
CA ILE A 11 -15.73 -0.96 8.97
C ILE A 11 -14.56 -1.67 9.68
N ASP A 12 -14.71 -2.08 10.94
CA ASP A 12 -13.64 -2.77 11.69
C ASP A 12 -13.19 -4.07 10.99
N SER A 13 -14.14 -4.79 10.37
CA SER A 13 -13.83 -5.98 9.58
C SER A 13 -13.09 -5.64 8.28
N ILE A 14 -13.43 -4.53 7.63
CA ILE A 14 -12.71 -4.03 6.45
C ILE A 14 -11.29 -3.59 6.86
N ASP A 15 -11.15 -2.86 7.96
CA ASP A 15 -9.87 -2.35 8.45
C ASP A 15 -8.92 -3.49 8.81
N THR A 16 -9.44 -4.57 9.42
CA THR A 16 -8.65 -5.78 9.68
C THR A 16 -8.07 -6.35 8.39
N LYS A 17 -8.89 -6.49 7.34
CA LYS A 17 -8.43 -6.99 6.03
C LYS A 17 -7.42 -6.03 5.39
N ILE A 18 -7.61 -4.72 5.52
CA ILE A 18 -6.66 -3.73 5.02
C ILE A 18 -5.31 -3.90 5.71
N MET A 19 -5.29 -4.06 7.04
CA MET A 19 -4.06 -4.25 7.80
C MET A 19 -3.33 -5.53 7.41
N GLU A 20 -4.05 -6.66 7.30
CA GLU A 20 -3.48 -7.95 6.86
C GLU A 20 -2.86 -7.86 5.45
N LEU A 21 -3.58 -7.24 4.50
CA LEU A 21 -3.09 -7.07 3.13
C LEU A 21 -1.88 -6.13 3.06
N LEU A 22 -1.85 -5.09 3.89
CA LEU A 22 -0.71 -4.17 3.95
C LEU A 22 0.52 -4.85 4.54
N ASP A 23 0.36 -5.66 5.58
CA ASP A 23 1.46 -6.42 6.18
C ASP A 23 2.06 -7.40 5.17
N GLU A 24 1.22 -8.17 4.47
CA GLU A 24 1.68 -9.06 3.40
C GLU A 24 2.41 -8.29 2.29
N ARG A 25 1.85 -7.15 1.87
CA ARG A 25 2.45 -6.28 0.86
C ARG A 25 3.82 -5.77 1.31
N PHE A 26 3.97 -5.39 2.57
CA PHE A 26 5.25 -4.92 3.12
C PHE A 26 6.28 -6.04 3.22
N ALA A 27 5.87 -7.26 3.59
CA ALA A 27 6.75 -8.43 3.57
C ALA A 27 7.32 -8.68 2.16
N LYS A 28 6.48 -8.66 1.12
CA LYS A 28 6.93 -8.79 -0.28
C LYS A 28 7.84 -7.63 -0.69
N THR A 29 7.51 -6.42 -0.26
CA THR A 29 8.31 -5.22 -0.53
C THR A 29 9.71 -5.33 0.07
N SER A 30 9.84 -5.83 1.30
CA SER A 30 11.15 -6.09 1.92
C SER A 30 11.97 -7.10 1.10
N HIS A 31 11.34 -8.16 0.60
CA HIS A 31 12.02 -9.14 -0.26
C HIS A 31 12.52 -8.52 -1.57
N ILE A 32 11.72 -7.65 -2.21
CA ILE A 32 12.15 -6.88 -3.39
C ILE A 32 13.35 -5.99 -3.05
N GLY A 33 13.36 -5.35 -1.88
CA GLY A 33 14.51 -4.55 -1.42
C GLY A 33 15.81 -5.35 -1.35
N THR A 34 15.76 -6.57 -0.80
CA THR A 34 16.91 -7.49 -0.77
C THR A 34 17.40 -7.86 -2.17
N LEU A 35 16.49 -8.18 -3.09
CA LEU A 35 16.84 -8.51 -4.48
C LEU A 35 17.48 -7.32 -5.20
N LYS A 36 16.91 -6.11 -5.07
CA LYS A 36 17.45 -4.91 -5.72
C LYS A 36 18.86 -4.54 -5.25
N LYS A 37 19.16 -4.77 -3.97
CA LYS A 37 20.52 -4.60 -3.41
C LYS A 37 21.54 -5.52 -4.07
N GLN A 38 21.13 -6.72 -4.46
CA GLN A 38 22.00 -7.69 -5.13
C GLN A 38 22.22 -7.37 -6.61
N THR A 39 21.35 -6.56 -7.24
CA THR A 39 21.33 -6.36 -8.69
C THR A 39 21.64 -4.94 -9.17
N THR A 40 22.11 -4.02 -8.32
CA THR A 40 22.41 -2.61 -8.68
C THR A 40 21.23 -1.88 -9.36
N ILE A 41 19.99 -2.31 -9.09
CA ILE A 41 18.78 -1.68 -9.62
C ILE A 41 18.34 -0.60 -8.62
N ASN A 42 18.10 0.61 -9.12
CA ASN A 42 17.63 1.73 -8.30
C ASN A 42 16.34 1.38 -7.53
N VAL A 43 16.29 1.81 -6.27
CA VAL A 43 15.15 1.61 -5.37
C VAL A 43 13.90 2.31 -5.92
N TYR A 44 14.07 3.43 -6.62
CA TYR A 44 13.00 4.20 -7.25
C TYR A 44 12.60 3.64 -8.62
N ASP A 45 11.34 3.26 -8.75
CA ASP A 45 10.74 2.78 -10.00
C ASP A 45 9.50 3.63 -10.32
N LYS A 46 9.72 4.72 -11.07
CA LYS A 46 8.67 5.67 -11.45
C LYS A 46 7.55 4.99 -12.25
N ASN A 47 7.91 4.05 -13.12
CA ASN A 47 6.96 3.31 -13.95
C ASN A 47 6.01 2.47 -13.09
N ARG A 48 6.53 1.88 -12.00
CA ARG A 48 5.72 1.13 -11.06
C ARG A 48 4.69 1.99 -10.34
N GLU A 49 5.04 3.22 -9.97
CA GLU A 49 4.13 4.15 -9.30
C GLU A 49 3.03 4.64 -10.24
N GLU A 50 3.40 5.04 -11.46
CA GLU A 50 2.43 5.43 -12.50
C GLU A 50 1.44 4.31 -12.82
N ALA A 51 1.90 3.06 -12.91
CA ALA A 51 1.02 1.92 -13.13
C ALA A 51 -0.04 1.74 -12.01
N ILE A 52 0.31 2.05 -10.75
CA ILE A 52 -0.66 1.99 -9.64
C ILE A 52 -1.63 3.17 -9.73
N PHE A 53 -1.15 4.38 -10.02
CA PHE A 53 -2.02 5.54 -10.18
C PHE A 53 -3.02 5.35 -11.33
N ASN A 54 -2.59 4.80 -12.46
CA ASN A 54 -3.46 4.47 -13.58
C ASN A 54 -4.51 3.41 -13.20
N LYS A 55 -4.13 2.40 -12.41
CA LYS A 55 -5.09 1.41 -11.90
C LYS A 55 -6.14 2.06 -10.99
N MET A 56 -5.69 2.96 -10.11
CA MET A 56 -6.56 3.65 -9.15
C MET A 56 -7.52 4.64 -9.80
N ALA A 57 -7.18 5.19 -10.98
CA ALA A 57 -8.04 6.13 -11.70
C ALA A 57 -9.43 5.57 -12.05
N ASN A 58 -9.58 4.24 -12.07
CA ASN A 58 -10.86 3.57 -12.33
C ASN A 58 -11.76 3.42 -11.08
N TYR A 59 -11.33 3.88 -9.91
CA TYR A 59 -12.08 3.76 -8.67
C TYR A 59 -12.78 5.07 -8.31
N ARG A 60 -14.00 4.96 -7.78
CA ARG A 60 -14.87 6.10 -7.41
C ARG A 60 -14.20 7.11 -6.47
N HIS A 61 -13.35 6.64 -5.56
CA HIS A 61 -12.66 7.45 -4.55
C HIS A 61 -11.17 7.65 -4.90
N TYR A 62 -10.88 7.87 -6.18
CA TYR A 62 -9.51 7.98 -6.68
C TYR A 62 -8.66 9.03 -5.94
N PRO A 63 -9.13 10.27 -5.70
CA PRO A 63 -8.32 11.28 -5.02
C PRO A 63 -7.87 10.85 -3.62
N GLU A 64 -8.76 10.22 -2.86
CA GLU A 64 -8.48 9.71 -1.51
C GLU A 64 -7.53 8.51 -1.56
N LEU A 65 -7.78 7.57 -2.48
CA LEU A 65 -6.92 6.41 -2.70
C LEU A 65 -5.50 6.83 -3.11
N LYS A 66 -5.36 7.86 -3.93
CA LYS A 66 -4.05 8.38 -4.36
C LYS A 66 -3.22 8.83 -3.16
N ASN A 67 -3.83 9.53 -2.19
CA ASN A 67 -3.14 10.00 -0.98
C ASN A 67 -2.70 8.81 -0.12
N ILE A 68 -3.59 7.85 0.11
CA ILE A 68 -3.29 6.64 0.90
C ILE A 68 -2.17 5.83 0.25
N TYR A 69 -2.25 5.59 -1.06
CA TYR A 69 -1.24 4.80 -1.77
C TYR A 69 0.11 5.51 -1.85
N THR A 70 0.13 6.84 -1.94
CA THR A 70 1.38 7.62 -1.83
C THR A 70 2.06 7.33 -0.49
N THR A 71 1.31 7.35 0.61
CA THR A 71 1.82 7.01 1.94
C THR A 71 2.30 5.56 2.01
N ILE A 72 1.52 4.60 1.53
CA ILE A 72 1.91 3.18 1.49
C ILE A 72 3.23 3.00 0.71
N MET A 73 3.39 3.65 -0.43
CA MET A 73 4.63 3.61 -1.23
C MET A 73 5.82 4.23 -0.48
N ASN A 74 5.61 5.32 0.24
CA ASN A 74 6.67 5.95 1.02
C ASN A 74 7.14 5.06 2.17
N GLU A 75 6.22 4.43 2.91
CA GLU A 75 6.57 3.47 3.96
C GLU A 75 7.28 2.23 3.37
N SER A 76 6.82 1.77 2.21
CA SER A 76 7.47 0.68 1.46
C SER A 76 8.94 0.98 1.16
N LYS A 77 9.24 2.17 0.65
CA LYS A 77 10.61 2.61 0.36
C LYS A 77 11.46 2.71 1.63
N LYS A 78 10.89 3.19 2.74
CA LYS A 78 11.58 3.23 4.04
C LYS A 78 11.96 1.83 4.51
N LEU A 79 11.04 0.86 4.42
CA LEU A 79 11.30 -0.52 4.80
C LEU A 79 12.37 -1.19 3.91
N GLN A 80 12.39 -0.89 2.61
CA GLN A 80 13.44 -1.38 1.69
C GLN A 80 14.84 -0.85 2.04
N ARG A 81 14.93 0.35 2.63
CA ARG A 81 16.20 1.00 2.99
C ARG A 81 16.73 0.61 4.37
N LYS A 82 15.86 0.13 5.27
CA LYS A 82 16.21 -0.19 6.67
C LYS A 82 16.90 -1.55 6.85
N LYS A 83 16.69 -2.49 5.93
CA LYS A 83 17.52 -3.71 5.80
C LYS A 83 18.61 -3.42 4.80
#